data_AF-A0A9W9HVX7-F1
#
_entry.id   AF-A0A9W9HVX7-F1
#
_cell.length_a   1.000
_cell.length_b   1.000
_cell.length_c   1.000
_cell.angle_alpha   90.00
_cell.angle_beta   90.00
_cell.angle_gamma   90.00
#
_symmetry.space_group_name_H-M   'P 1'
#
loop_
_entity.id
_entity.type
_entity.pdbx_description
1 polymer ?
#
loop_
_entity_poly.entity_id
_entity_poly.type
_entity_poly.pdbx_seq_one_letter_code
_entity_poly.pdbx_strand_id
1 'polypeptide(L)'
;MEHVAHQESYPENGTTTMGDGNTITHCNLRNCTITGSWVKRSDFSDCVFSNVRSAQRSTGTKTHFYNVSLASRSTFSNSVVRDRSAVHRSDVKTSTVRDASTVKRSTIIGSTVSHTSVGKTTLNDCDTEECYFERCTFKGMILKNGYWKRNQLIKQVGNKEPVALKKDDFGPVNLPELSSSSTVPVARDIDSKSEMPLPELDLRRMDSDVSLESEVSDHSEDLPPPYKA
;
A
#
# COMPACT_ATOMS: atom_id res chain seq x y z
N MET A 1 -43.84 3.37 44.88
CA MET A 1 -42.91 3.99 43.93
C MET A 1 -41.90 2.93 43.57
N GLU A 2 -41.94 2.42 42.34
CA GLU A 2 -41.03 1.39 41.87
C GLU A 2 -39.91 2.06 41.08
N HIS A 3 -38.66 1.95 41.56
CA HIS A 3 -37.50 2.48 40.83
C HIS A 3 -36.98 1.42 39.87
N VAL A 4 -37.39 1.50 38.61
CA VAL A 4 -36.77 0.75 37.51
C VAL A 4 -35.38 1.32 37.26
N ALA A 5 -34.35 0.56 37.60
CA ALA A 5 -32.96 0.93 37.31
C ALA A 5 -32.65 0.64 35.83
N HIS A 6 -32.67 1.68 34.99
CA HIS A 6 -32.13 1.59 33.63
C HIS A 6 -30.60 1.47 33.71
N GLN A 7 -30.07 0.31 33.33
CA GLN A 7 -28.63 0.09 33.26
C GLN A 7 -28.11 0.55 31.89
N GLU A 8 -27.73 1.82 31.79
CA GLU A 8 -27.09 2.37 30.58
C GLU A 8 -25.71 1.73 30.36
N SER A 9 -25.56 0.97 29.28
CA SER A 9 -24.29 0.37 28.88
C SER A 9 -23.42 1.40 28.16
N TYR A 10 -22.53 2.06 28.91
CA TYR A 10 -21.46 2.88 28.32
C TYR A 10 -20.58 2.02 27.40
N PRO A 11 -20.17 2.51 26.21
CA PRO A 11 -19.26 1.78 25.34
C PRO A 11 -17.88 1.66 26.00
N GLU A 12 -17.33 0.45 26.07
CA GLU A 12 -16.02 0.22 26.66
C GLU A 12 -14.92 0.96 25.87
N ASN A 13 -14.14 1.78 26.57
CA ASN A 13 -13.02 2.50 25.97
C ASN A 13 -11.92 1.52 25.53
N GLY A 14 -11.48 1.62 24.28
CA GLY A 14 -10.57 0.65 23.66
C GLY A 14 -9.27 0.42 24.44
N THR A 15 -9.03 -0.83 24.81
CA THR A 15 -7.88 -1.25 25.62
C THR A 15 -6.56 -1.04 24.85
N THR A 16 -5.80 -0.02 25.26
CA THR A 16 -4.49 0.29 24.65
C THR A 16 -3.44 -0.67 25.21
N THR A 17 -3.22 -1.78 24.50
CA THR A 17 -2.24 -2.79 24.89
C THR A 17 -0.81 -2.36 24.53
N MET A 18 -0.16 -1.65 25.46
CA MET A 18 1.28 -1.38 25.40
C MET A 18 2.07 -2.62 25.83
N GLY A 19 2.84 -3.20 24.90
CA GLY A 19 3.72 -4.34 25.15
C GLY A 19 4.70 -4.53 24.00
N ASP A 20 5.95 -4.86 24.32
CA ASP A 20 7.09 -4.78 23.39
C ASP A 20 7.07 -5.86 22.29
N GLY A 21 6.27 -5.62 21.26
CA GLY A 21 6.07 -6.55 20.14
C GLY A 21 4.77 -7.34 20.20
N ASN A 22 3.73 -6.80 20.85
CA ASN A 22 2.37 -7.35 20.83
C ASN A 22 1.99 -7.82 19.42
N THR A 23 1.73 -9.13 19.29
CA THR A 23 1.48 -9.79 18.01
C THR A 23 0.01 -10.22 17.93
N ILE A 24 -0.79 -9.39 17.25
CA ILE A 24 -2.23 -9.56 17.13
C ILE A 24 -2.52 -10.46 15.92
N THR A 25 -2.99 -11.68 16.15
CA THR A 25 -3.17 -12.69 15.10
C THR A 25 -4.53 -13.37 15.16
N HIS A 26 -5.21 -13.53 14.02
CA HIS A 26 -6.54 -14.14 13.92
C HIS A 26 -7.64 -13.41 14.73
N CYS A 27 -7.55 -12.08 14.82
CA CYS A 27 -8.51 -11.25 15.56
C CYS A 27 -9.48 -10.49 14.63
N ASN A 28 -10.67 -10.15 15.15
CA ASN A 28 -11.55 -9.13 14.56
C ASN A 28 -11.47 -7.88 15.45
N LEU A 29 -10.94 -6.78 14.93
CA LEU A 29 -10.62 -5.57 15.71
C LEU A 29 -11.50 -4.41 15.23
N ARG A 30 -12.25 -3.76 16.12
CA ARG A 30 -13.20 -2.70 15.75
C ARG A 30 -13.03 -1.49 16.64
N ASN A 31 -13.01 -0.29 16.06
CA ASN A 31 -12.86 0.96 16.81
C ASN A 31 -11.58 0.98 17.70
N CYS A 32 -10.51 0.30 17.27
CA CYS A 32 -9.28 0.11 18.03
C CYS A 32 -8.15 1.02 17.56
N THR A 33 -7.34 1.50 18.50
CA THR A 33 -6.01 2.07 18.21
C THR A 33 -4.93 1.01 18.48
N ILE A 34 -4.06 0.78 17.50
CA ILE A 34 -3.05 -0.28 17.50
C ILE A 34 -1.68 0.36 17.30
N THR A 35 -0.78 0.17 18.28
CA THR A 35 0.55 0.80 18.33
C THR A 35 1.66 -0.21 18.52
N GLY A 36 2.84 0.01 17.90
CA GLY A 36 4.07 -0.79 18.11
C GLY A 36 3.99 -2.28 17.69
N SER A 37 2.84 -2.73 17.21
CA SER A 37 2.44 -4.14 17.15
C SER A 37 2.82 -4.83 15.84
N TRP A 38 2.64 -6.15 15.80
CA TRP A 38 2.61 -6.97 14.59
C TRP A 38 1.18 -7.51 14.37
N VAL A 39 0.50 -7.12 13.29
CA VAL A 39 -0.85 -7.63 12.97
C VAL A 39 -0.75 -8.67 11.86
N LYS A 40 -1.35 -9.85 12.03
CA LYS A 40 -1.29 -10.95 11.06
C LYS A 40 -2.63 -11.67 10.93
N ARG A 41 -3.09 -11.98 9.71
CA ARG A 41 -4.31 -12.80 9.49
C ARG A 41 -5.55 -12.31 10.26
N SER A 42 -5.70 -10.99 10.41
CA SER A 42 -6.75 -10.36 11.21
C SER A 42 -7.61 -9.46 10.33
N ASP A 43 -8.86 -9.27 10.73
CA ASP A 43 -9.78 -8.33 10.07
C ASP A 43 -10.03 -7.13 10.98
N PHE A 44 -10.11 -5.93 10.41
CA PHE A 44 -10.28 -4.72 11.20
C PHE A 44 -11.12 -3.62 10.52
N SER A 45 -11.91 -2.91 11.33
CA SER A 45 -12.83 -1.87 10.87
C SER A 45 -12.82 -0.64 11.77
N ASP A 46 -12.80 0.55 11.16
CA ASP A 46 -12.84 1.84 11.88
C ASP A 46 -11.67 1.98 12.88
N CYS A 47 -10.48 1.49 12.50
CA CYS A 47 -9.29 1.40 13.36
C CYS A 47 -8.19 2.42 13.01
N VAL A 48 -7.26 2.64 13.95
CA VAL A 48 -6.07 3.48 13.76
C VAL A 48 -4.80 2.65 14.05
N PHE A 49 -3.92 2.55 13.06
CA PHE A 49 -2.63 1.88 13.14
C PHE A 49 -1.55 2.96 13.17
N SER A 50 -0.84 3.12 14.30
CA SER A 50 0.22 4.13 14.44
C SER A 50 1.53 3.50 14.89
N ASN A 51 2.62 3.72 14.14
CA ASN A 51 3.94 3.13 14.42
C ASN A 51 3.90 1.58 14.47
N VAL A 52 3.09 0.96 13.62
CA VAL A 52 2.90 -0.50 13.59
C VAL A 52 4.02 -1.16 12.77
N ARG A 53 4.69 -2.15 13.35
CA ARG A 53 5.89 -2.80 12.78
C ARG A 53 5.56 -3.56 11.49
N SER A 54 4.43 -4.27 11.45
CA SER A 54 3.88 -4.81 10.20
C SER A 54 2.40 -5.19 10.33
N ALA A 55 1.66 -5.11 9.23
CA ALA A 55 0.32 -5.68 9.07
C ALA A 55 0.32 -6.67 7.88
N GLN A 56 -0.02 -7.94 8.08
CA GLN A 56 0.18 -8.99 7.05
C GLN A 56 -1.04 -9.88 6.84
N ARG A 57 -1.36 -10.24 5.59
CA ARG A 57 -2.44 -11.17 5.24
C ARG A 57 -3.79 -10.81 5.90
N SER A 58 -4.09 -9.52 5.99
CA SER A 58 -5.17 -8.98 6.83
C SER A 58 -6.15 -8.12 6.02
N THR A 59 -7.39 -7.97 6.48
CA THR A 59 -8.41 -7.15 5.82
C THR A 59 -8.68 -5.89 6.62
N GLY A 60 -8.59 -4.72 5.98
CA GLY A 60 -8.87 -3.43 6.61
C GLY A 60 -10.00 -2.68 5.92
N THR A 61 -10.91 -2.15 6.72
CA THR A 61 -11.99 -1.27 6.27
C THR A 61 -11.96 0.03 7.08
N LYS A 62 -12.17 1.19 6.44
CA LYS A 62 -12.20 2.51 7.11
C LYS A 62 -11.03 2.74 8.08
N THR A 63 -9.83 2.28 7.73
CA THR A 63 -8.69 2.22 8.65
C THR A 63 -7.63 3.24 8.29
N HIS A 64 -7.06 3.86 9.31
CA HIS A 64 -5.97 4.82 9.18
C HIS A 64 -4.63 4.14 9.50
N PHE A 65 -3.65 4.26 8.60
CA PHE A 65 -2.30 3.72 8.74
C PHE A 65 -1.28 4.87 8.73
N TYR A 66 -0.64 5.10 9.88
CA TYR A 66 0.33 6.16 10.15
C TYR A 66 1.68 5.52 10.53
N ASN A 67 2.75 5.79 9.77
CA ASN A 67 4.09 5.26 10.00
C ASN A 67 4.13 3.72 10.17
N VAL A 68 3.45 3.00 9.27
CA VAL A 68 3.36 1.53 9.28
C VAL A 68 4.46 0.94 8.42
N SER A 69 5.44 0.29 9.05
CA SER A 69 6.72 -0.05 8.42
C SER A 69 6.60 -1.07 7.28
N LEU A 70 5.62 -1.98 7.35
CA LEU A 70 5.22 -2.83 6.23
C LEU A 70 3.79 -3.38 6.38
N ALA A 71 2.85 -2.88 5.58
CA ALA A 71 1.61 -3.57 5.27
C ALA A 71 1.82 -4.52 4.06
N SER A 72 1.45 -5.81 4.14
CA SER A 72 1.68 -6.74 3.01
C SER A 72 0.72 -7.92 2.86
N ARG A 73 0.50 -8.36 1.61
CA ARG A 73 -0.45 -9.43 1.25
C ARG A 73 -1.87 -9.21 1.77
N SER A 74 -2.28 -7.95 1.92
CA SER A 74 -3.49 -7.53 2.63
C SER A 74 -4.47 -6.82 1.69
N THR A 75 -5.70 -6.59 2.14
CA THR A 75 -6.72 -5.85 1.38
C THR A 75 -7.26 -4.71 2.21
N PHE A 76 -7.20 -3.47 1.70
CA PHE A 76 -7.64 -2.26 2.40
C PHE A 76 -8.70 -1.52 1.58
N SER A 77 -9.79 -1.10 2.21
CA SER A 77 -10.85 -0.32 1.58
C SER A 77 -11.29 0.87 2.43
N ASN A 78 -11.72 1.97 1.80
CA ASN A 78 -12.15 3.21 2.47
C ASN A 78 -11.11 3.76 3.47
N SER A 79 -9.81 3.48 3.24
CA SER A 79 -8.73 3.59 4.22
C SER A 79 -7.76 4.73 3.87
N VAL A 80 -6.95 5.17 4.83
CA VAL A 80 -5.93 6.21 4.63
C VAL A 80 -4.56 5.67 4.99
N VAL A 81 -3.62 5.67 4.05
CA VAL A 81 -2.22 5.27 4.25
C VAL A 81 -1.34 6.50 4.13
N ARG A 82 -0.58 6.83 5.17
CA ARG A 82 0.30 8.02 5.16
C ARG A 82 1.52 7.90 6.07
N ASP A 83 2.27 9.00 6.21
CA ASP A 83 3.42 9.19 7.09
C ASP A 83 4.52 8.15 6.85
N ARG A 84 5.01 8.01 5.60
CA ARG A 84 6.05 7.04 5.18
C ARG A 84 5.68 5.56 5.34
N SER A 85 4.38 5.23 5.41
CA SER A 85 3.92 3.83 5.44
C SER A 85 4.25 3.06 4.16
N ALA A 86 4.59 1.77 4.27
CA ALA A 86 4.89 0.91 3.13
C ALA A 86 3.81 -0.17 2.89
N VAL A 87 3.44 -0.42 1.63
CA VAL A 87 2.41 -1.38 1.19
C VAL A 87 3.01 -2.33 0.14
N HIS A 88 2.82 -3.64 0.27
CA HIS A 88 3.43 -4.63 -0.64
C HIS A 88 2.50 -5.80 -0.99
N ARG A 89 2.41 -6.19 -2.27
CA ARG A 89 1.56 -7.30 -2.75
C ARG A 89 0.12 -7.25 -2.20
N SER A 90 -0.45 -6.05 -2.09
CA SER A 90 -1.73 -5.80 -1.42
C SER A 90 -2.73 -5.13 -2.36
N ASP A 91 -4.02 -5.19 -2.04
CA ASP A 91 -5.08 -4.50 -2.76
C ASP A 91 -5.55 -3.28 -1.96
N VAL A 92 -5.59 -2.11 -2.59
CA VAL A 92 -6.03 -0.84 -2.01
C VAL A 92 -7.21 -0.32 -2.83
N LYS A 93 -8.37 -0.09 -2.20
CA LYS A 93 -9.63 0.24 -2.88
C LYS A 93 -10.26 1.48 -2.22
N THR A 94 -10.83 2.41 -3.00
CA THR A 94 -11.58 3.57 -2.48
C THR A 94 -10.88 4.32 -1.34
N SER A 95 -9.56 4.48 -1.43
CA SER A 95 -8.67 4.87 -0.32
C SER A 95 -7.82 6.10 -0.67
N THR A 96 -7.10 6.65 0.31
CA THR A 96 -6.09 7.69 0.11
C THR A 96 -4.71 7.17 0.49
N VAL A 97 -3.70 7.37 -0.36
CA VAL A 97 -2.30 7.03 -0.07
C VAL A 97 -1.43 8.27 -0.27
N ARG A 98 -0.73 8.73 0.78
CA ARG A 98 0.03 9.99 0.73
C ARG A 98 1.29 10.05 1.59
N ASP A 99 1.95 11.20 1.60
CA ASP A 99 3.00 11.61 2.54
C ASP A 99 4.22 10.68 2.58
N ALA A 100 4.96 10.62 1.46
CA ALA A 100 6.19 9.84 1.28
C ALA A 100 6.03 8.32 1.51
N SER A 101 4.81 7.80 1.39
CA SER A 101 4.53 6.37 1.42
C SER A 101 5.15 5.61 0.24
N THR A 102 5.22 4.28 0.35
CA THR A 102 5.72 3.40 -0.72
C THR A 102 4.75 2.24 -1.00
N VAL A 103 4.31 2.05 -2.24
CA VAL A 103 3.42 0.96 -2.66
C VAL A 103 4.10 0.08 -3.71
N LYS A 104 4.29 -1.22 -3.47
CA LYS A 104 5.03 -2.11 -4.39
C LYS A 104 4.28 -3.41 -4.71
N ARG A 105 4.35 -3.87 -5.97
CA ARG A 105 3.73 -5.12 -6.47
C ARG A 105 2.23 -5.28 -6.16
N SER A 106 1.47 -4.17 -6.11
CA SER A 106 0.11 -4.11 -5.52
C SER A 106 -0.96 -3.78 -6.57
N THR A 107 -2.23 -3.74 -6.15
CA THR A 107 -3.36 -3.17 -6.92
C THR A 107 -3.90 -1.94 -6.19
N ILE A 108 -4.19 -0.85 -6.91
CA ILE A 108 -4.87 0.32 -6.39
C ILE A 108 -6.09 0.60 -7.28
N ILE A 109 -7.27 0.81 -6.69
CA ILE A 109 -8.55 0.99 -7.42
C ILE A 109 -9.33 2.16 -6.82
N GLY A 110 -9.84 3.09 -7.63
CA GLY A 110 -10.80 4.12 -7.19
C GLY A 110 -10.25 5.04 -6.10
N SER A 111 -8.94 5.31 -6.09
CA SER A 111 -8.21 5.87 -4.94
C SER A 111 -7.36 7.08 -5.31
N THR A 112 -7.16 8.00 -4.37
CA THR A 112 -6.24 9.14 -4.54
C THR A 112 -4.85 8.75 -4.04
N VAL A 113 -3.81 9.04 -4.83
CA VAL A 113 -2.41 8.75 -4.49
C VAL A 113 -1.58 10.02 -4.68
N SER A 114 -1.03 10.61 -3.61
CA SER A 114 -0.15 11.78 -3.71
C SER A 114 1.22 11.57 -3.05
N HIS A 115 2.27 12.27 -3.50
CA HIS A 115 3.60 12.31 -2.87
C HIS A 115 4.22 10.91 -2.53
N THR A 116 3.90 9.86 -3.31
CA THR A 116 4.11 8.44 -2.95
C THR A 116 4.96 7.69 -3.98
N SER A 117 5.81 6.76 -3.55
CA SER A 117 6.63 5.91 -4.43
C SER A 117 5.93 4.58 -4.75
N VAL A 118 5.45 4.43 -5.98
CA VAL A 118 4.64 3.32 -6.45
C VAL A 118 5.43 2.47 -7.47
N GLY A 119 5.56 1.16 -7.25
CA GLY A 119 6.41 0.28 -8.05
C GLY A 119 5.74 -1.04 -8.45
N LYS A 120 5.85 -1.46 -9.71
CA LYS A 120 5.35 -2.76 -10.22
C LYS A 120 3.86 -3.01 -9.90
N THR A 121 3.07 -1.93 -9.85
CA THR A 121 1.71 -1.89 -9.28
C THR A 121 0.71 -1.58 -10.39
N THR A 122 -0.49 -2.16 -10.32
CA THR A 122 -1.62 -1.78 -11.20
C THR A 122 -2.46 -0.72 -10.51
N LEU A 123 -2.73 0.38 -11.19
CA LEU A 123 -3.63 1.44 -10.76
C LEU A 123 -4.81 1.52 -11.73
N ASN A 124 -6.02 1.65 -11.19
CA ASN A 124 -7.27 1.60 -11.95
C ASN A 124 -8.28 2.63 -11.44
N ASP A 125 -8.69 3.58 -12.29
CA ASP A 125 -9.64 4.63 -11.94
C ASP A 125 -9.18 5.44 -10.71
N CYS A 126 -7.88 5.76 -10.67
CA CYS A 126 -7.22 6.47 -9.58
C CYS A 126 -6.81 7.90 -9.99
N ASP A 127 -6.84 8.82 -9.03
CA ASP A 127 -6.30 10.18 -9.16
C ASP A 127 -4.89 10.24 -8.57
N THR A 128 -3.97 10.95 -9.22
CA THR A 128 -2.54 10.89 -8.86
C THR A 128 -1.76 12.20 -9.03
N GLU A 129 -0.98 12.54 -8.00
CA GLU A 129 -0.28 13.83 -7.82
C GLU A 129 1.15 13.61 -7.28
N GLU A 130 2.18 14.16 -7.92
CA GLU A 130 3.58 14.13 -7.44
C GLU A 130 4.14 12.73 -7.07
N CYS A 131 3.57 11.65 -7.62
CA CYS A 131 3.90 10.27 -7.24
C CYS A 131 4.97 9.62 -8.12
N TYR A 132 6.07 9.16 -7.52
CA TYR A 132 7.07 8.37 -8.24
C TYR A 132 6.49 7.04 -8.73
N PHE A 133 6.47 6.76 -10.04
CA PHE A 133 6.11 5.42 -10.58
C PHE A 133 7.29 4.66 -11.23
N GLU A 134 7.51 3.41 -10.83
CA GLU A 134 8.35 2.43 -11.54
C GLU A 134 7.50 1.25 -12.07
N ARG A 135 7.62 0.90 -13.36
CA ARG A 135 7.07 -0.33 -13.96
C ARG A 135 5.58 -0.58 -13.63
N CYS A 136 4.79 0.48 -13.48
CA CYS A 136 3.36 0.39 -13.15
C CYS A 136 2.49 0.26 -14.40
N THR A 137 1.26 -0.22 -14.19
CA THR A 137 0.21 -0.34 -15.22
C THR A 137 -0.95 0.55 -14.84
N PHE A 138 -1.41 1.39 -15.76
CA PHE A 138 -2.45 2.40 -15.51
C PHE A 138 -3.69 2.11 -16.35
N LYS A 139 -4.88 2.17 -15.75
CA LYS A 139 -6.19 1.94 -16.41
C LYS A 139 -7.17 3.05 -16.00
N GLY A 140 -7.70 3.81 -16.97
CA GLY A 140 -8.62 4.93 -16.70
C GLY A 140 -8.02 5.95 -15.72
N MET A 141 -6.95 6.66 -16.11
CA MET A 141 -6.15 7.43 -15.15
C MET A 141 -5.74 8.80 -15.61
N ILE A 142 -5.71 9.70 -14.63
CA ILE A 142 -5.20 11.06 -14.70
C ILE A 142 -3.90 11.11 -13.88
N LEU A 143 -2.78 11.52 -14.50
CA LEU A 143 -1.47 11.63 -13.84
C LEU A 143 -0.97 13.08 -13.88
N LYS A 144 -0.84 13.76 -12.73
CA LYS A 144 -0.30 15.14 -12.69
C LYS A 144 1.05 15.26 -11.98
N ASN A 145 1.84 16.23 -12.47
CA ASN A 145 3.10 16.76 -11.94
C ASN A 145 4.32 15.80 -11.79
N GLY A 146 4.50 14.85 -12.71
CA GLY A 146 5.76 14.08 -12.92
C GLY A 146 5.58 12.92 -13.94
N TYR A 147 6.58 12.20 -14.48
CA TYR A 147 8.03 12.08 -14.18
C TYR A 147 8.57 10.64 -14.12
N TRP A 148 7.82 9.64 -14.60
CA TRP A 148 7.92 8.28 -14.07
C TRP A 148 7.96 7.17 -15.16
N LYS A 149 8.71 6.06 -14.99
CA LYS A 149 9.03 5.07 -16.06
C LYS A 149 8.32 3.71 -15.86
N ARG A 150 7.70 3.03 -16.84
CA ARG A 150 7.79 3.10 -18.32
C ARG A 150 6.42 3.14 -19.06
N ASN A 151 5.41 3.84 -18.53
CA ASN A 151 4.40 4.44 -19.41
C ASN A 151 4.21 5.87 -18.92
N GLN A 152 4.90 6.80 -19.58
CA GLN A 152 5.87 7.63 -18.87
C GLN A 152 5.89 9.06 -19.36
N LEU A 153 6.01 10.03 -18.45
CA LEU A 153 6.17 11.42 -18.86
C LEU A 153 7.59 11.72 -19.38
N ILE A 154 8.65 11.38 -18.57
CA ILE A 154 11.29 12.22 -17.78
C ILE A 154 11.67 13.25 -16.58
N LYS A 155 11.40 14.57 -16.67
CA LYS A 155 11.13 15.51 -15.56
C LYS A 155 9.77 16.19 -15.85
N GLN A 156 8.94 16.53 -14.89
CA GLN A 156 9.30 17.50 -13.85
C GLN A 156 8.39 17.37 -12.63
N VAL A 157 9.01 17.15 -11.46
CA VAL A 157 8.45 17.53 -10.15
C VAL A 157 8.97 18.94 -9.83
N GLY A 158 8.23 19.72 -9.04
CA GLY A 158 8.50 21.13 -8.78
C GLY A 158 7.68 22.06 -9.68
N ASN A 159 8.14 23.30 -9.85
CA ASN A 159 7.28 24.48 -10.11
C ASN A 159 6.68 24.62 -11.54
N LYS A 160 6.17 23.55 -12.16
CA LYS A 160 5.33 23.55 -13.39
C LYS A 160 4.36 22.36 -13.39
N GLU A 161 3.33 22.42 -14.25
CA GLU A 161 2.25 21.43 -14.31
C GLU A 161 2.39 20.39 -15.44
N PRO A 162 2.97 19.20 -15.20
CA PRO A 162 2.69 18.05 -16.04
C PRO A 162 1.29 17.43 -15.89
N VAL A 163 0.76 16.83 -16.96
CA VAL A 163 -0.58 16.21 -16.99
C VAL A 163 -0.61 15.00 -17.94
N ALA A 164 -1.37 13.96 -17.60
CA ALA A 164 -1.75 12.85 -18.48
C ALA A 164 -3.14 12.29 -18.10
N LEU A 165 -4.21 12.95 -18.57
CA LEU A 165 -5.61 12.59 -18.33
C LEU A 165 -6.04 11.32 -19.09
N LYS A 166 -7.00 10.53 -18.56
CA LYS A 166 -7.71 9.52 -19.37
C LYS A 166 -9.03 8.99 -18.81
N LYS A 167 -9.99 8.87 -19.73
CA LYS A 167 -11.17 7.98 -19.74
C LYS A 167 -12.36 8.45 -18.88
N ASP A 168 -13.14 9.38 -19.44
CA ASP A 168 -14.60 9.16 -19.70
C ASP A 168 -15.22 10.29 -20.55
N ASP A 169 -14.42 11.26 -21.03
CA ASP A 169 -14.80 12.18 -22.12
C ASP A 169 -15.16 11.43 -23.42
N PHE A 170 -16.43 11.07 -23.60
CA PHE A 170 -17.24 11.20 -24.83
C PHE A 170 -18.69 10.70 -24.58
N GLY A 171 -19.38 11.35 -23.63
CA GLY A 171 -20.85 11.35 -23.63
C GLY A 171 -21.39 12.10 -24.87
N PRO A 172 -22.53 11.70 -25.46
CA PRO A 172 -22.94 12.20 -26.77
C PRO A 172 -23.47 13.64 -26.71
N VAL A 173 -22.66 14.59 -27.16
CA VAL A 173 -23.08 15.95 -27.52
C VAL A 173 -22.71 16.17 -28.99
N ASN A 174 -23.71 16.39 -29.84
CA ASN A 174 -23.51 16.57 -31.28
C ASN A 174 -22.85 17.92 -31.58
N LEU A 175 -21.84 17.92 -32.46
CA LEU A 175 -21.57 18.85 -33.57
C LEU A 175 -20.22 18.45 -34.26
N PRO A 176 -19.90 18.91 -35.48
CA PRO A 176 -19.17 18.07 -36.44
C PRO A 176 -17.63 18.04 -36.34
N GLU A 177 -17.09 17.11 -37.13
CA GLU A 177 -15.71 16.67 -37.23
C GLU A 177 -14.65 17.77 -37.38
N LEU A 178 -13.49 17.56 -36.75
CA LEU A 178 -12.20 17.92 -37.36
C LEU A 178 -11.06 17.02 -36.86
N SER A 179 -10.65 16.12 -37.75
CA SER A 179 -9.43 15.29 -37.79
C SER A 179 -8.45 15.31 -36.59
N SER A 180 -8.27 14.12 -36.03
CA SER A 180 -7.13 13.65 -35.22
C SER A 180 -5.74 14.19 -35.59
N SER A 181 -4.93 14.52 -34.58
CA SER A 181 -3.48 14.34 -34.64
C SER A 181 -2.89 14.02 -33.25
N SER A 182 -2.19 12.89 -33.14
CA SER A 182 -1.48 12.48 -31.93
C SER A 182 0.02 12.76 -32.09
N THR A 183 0.46 13.95 -31.67
CA THR A 183 1.89 14.31 -31.62
C THR A 183 2.23 14.97 -30.29
N VAL A 184 2.88 14.22 -29.40
CA VAL A 184 3.49 14.78 -28.18
C VAL A 184 4.74 15.56 -28.61
N PRO A 185 4.89 16.85 -28.21
CA PRO A 185 6.05 17.64 -28.64
C PRO A 185 7.33 17.13 -27.98
N VAL A 186 8.37 16.93 -28.79
CA VAL A 186 9.72 16.59 -28.31
C VAL A 186 10.35 17.83 -27.67
N ALA A 187 10.50 17.80 -26.34
CA ALA A 187 11.32 18.78 -25.63
C ALA A 187 12.80 18.55 -25.96
N ARG A 188 13.52 19.63 -26.30
CA ARG A 188 14.95 19.60 -26.63
C ARG A 188 15.82 19.55 -25.39
N ASP A 189 17.04 19.03 -25.55
CA ASP A 189 18.07 18.99 -24.52
C ASP A 189 18.44 20.40 -24.02
N ILE A 190 18.50 20.55 -22.70
CA ILE A 190 19.26 21.60 -22.02
C ILE A 190 20.03 20.91 -20.89
N ASP A 191 21.36 20.96 -20.98
CA ASP A 191 22.26 20.47 -19.94
C ASP A 191 22.13 21.32 -18.67
N SER A 192 22.10 20.67 -17.51
CA SER A 192 22.03 21.31 -16.19
C SER A 192 22.42 20.30 -15.10
N LYS A 193 23.73 20.17 -14.91
CA LYS A 193 24.36 19.43 -13.81
C LYS A 193 23.92 19.96 -12.45
N SER A 194 23.09 19.19 -11.73
CA SER A 194 22.81 19.39 -10.30
C SER A 194 22.78 18.03 -9.60
N GLU A 195 23.79 17.78 -8.77
CA GLU A 195 24.07 16.49 -8.14
C GLU A 195 23.73 16.56 -6.64
N MET A 196 22.89 15.65 -6.16
CA MET A 196 22.47 15.54 -4.75
C MET A 196 22.34 14.06 -4.37
N PRO A 197 22.77 13.62 -3.17
CA PRO A 197 22.98 12.20 -2.92
C PRO A 197 21.69 11.40 -2.72
N LEU A 198 21.67 10.17 -3.24
CA LEU A 198 20.72 9.14 -2.80
C LEU A 198 21.17 8.56 -1.45
N PRO A 199 20.26 8.31 -0.49
CA PRO A 199 20.55 7.43 0.63
C PRO A 199 20.73 5.99 0.13
N GLU A 200 21.94 5.44 0.22
CA GLU A 200 22.19 4.01 -0.02
C GLU A 200 21.62 3.17 1.14
N LEU A 201 20.32 2.88 1.09
CA LEU A 201 19.76 1.76 1.83
C LEU A 201 19.97 0.48 1.02
N ASP A 202 21.03 -0.24 1.35
CA ASP A 202 21.35 -1.54 0.76
C ASP A 202 20.20 -2.53 0.96
N LEU A 203 19.63 -2.98 -0.17
CA LEU A 203 18.61 -4.03 -0.24
C LEU A 203 19.09 -5.20 -1.11
N ARG A 204 20.40 -5.39 -1.29
CA ARG A 204 21.00 -6.51 -2.04
C ARG A 204 21.22 -7.78 -1.19
N ARG A 205 20.34 -8.07 -0.22
CA ARG A 205 20.44 -9.30 0.58
C ARG A 205 19.11 -9.93 0.99
N MET A 206 18.24 -10.17 0.00
CA MET A 206 16.96 -10.87 0.21
C MET A 206 16.51 -11.79 -0.94
N ASP A 207 17.36 -11.99 -1.95
CA ASP A 207 17.21 -13.03 -2.99
C ASP A 207 18.45 -13.95 -2.90
N SER A 208 18.53 -14.77 -1.86
CA SER A 208 19.60 -15.76 -1.65
C SER A 208 19.00 -17.08 -1.15
N ASP A 209 18.58 -17.90 -2.10
CA ASP A 209 17.93 -19.19 -1.87
C ASP A 209 18.99 -20.30 -1.78
N VAL A 210 19.49 -20.55 -0.57
CA VAL A 210 20.43 -21.62 -0.24
C VAL A 210 20.22 -22.06 1.20
N SER A 211 19.28 -22.98 1.42
CA SER A 211 19.27 -23.81 2.61
C SER A 211 20.43 -24.80 2.52
N LEU A 212 21.56 -24.46 3.15
CA LEU A 212 22.54 -25.47 3.54
C LEU A 212 21.95 -26.22 4.73
N GLU A 213 21.48 -27.43 4.50
CA GLU A 213 21.06 -28.31 5.60
C GLU A 213 22.30 -28.76 6.36
N SER A 214 22.53 -28.12 7.52
CA SER A 214 23.65 -28.44 8.40
C SER A 214 23.28 -29.68 9.20
N GLU A 215 24.01 -30.77 8.96
CA GLU A 215 23.76 -32.06 9.60
C GLU A 215 23.79 -31.97 11.14
N VAL A 216 22.69 -32.35 11.77
CA VAL A 216 22.64 -32.70 13.19
C VAL A 216 22.34 -34.19 13.28
N SER A 217 23.38 -34.97 13.61
CA SER A 217 23.26 -36.41 13.83
C SER A 217 22.49 -36.68 15.12
N ASP A 218 21.33 -37.33 15.01
CA ASP A 218 20.60 -37.90 16.13
C ASP A 218 20.20 -39.34 15.78
N HIS A 219 20.89 -40.32 16.36
CA HIS A 219 20.73 -41.73 16.02
C HIS A 219 19.58 -42.35 16.83
N SER A 220 18.36 -42.21 16.32
CA SER A 220 17.21 -43.03 16.73
C SER A 220 16.72 -43.90 15.57
N GLU A 221 16.83 -45.22 15.69
CA GLU A 221 16.37 -46.16 14.66
C GLU A 221 14.84 -46.28 14.66
N ASP A 222 14.18 -45.55 13.76
CA ASP A 222 12.72 -45.60 13.56
C ASP A 222 12.31 -46.89 12.82
N LEU A 223 12.24 -47.98 13.57
CA LEU A 223 11.84 -49.29 13.05
C LEU A 223 10.34 -49.30 12.71
N PRO A 224 9.94 -49.76 11.50
CA PRO A 224 8.53 -49.75 11.10
C PRO A 224 7.69 -50.67 12.00
N PRO A 225 6.44 -50.29 12.32
CA PRO A 225 5.59 -51.04 13.24
C PRO A 225 5.29 -52.46 12.69
N PRO A 226 5.23 -53.49 13.56
CA PRO A 226 5.00 -54.85 13.12
C PRO A 226 3.57 -55.02 12.59
N TYR A 227 3.46 -55.29 11.29
CA TYR A 227 2.21 -55.77 10.69
C TYR A 227 1.82 -57.09 11.35
N LYS A 228 0.60 -57.15 11.90
CA LYS A 228 0.03 -58.40 12.40
C LYS A 228 -0.43 -59.25 11.21
N ALA A 229 -0.05 -60.52 11.23
CA ALA A 229 -0.67 -61.58 10.44
C ALA A 229 -1.98 -62.04 11.10
#